data_AF-A0A1N6N0Q8-F1
#
_entry.id   AF-A0A1N6N0Q8-F1
#
_cell.length_a   1.000
_cell.length_b   1.000
_cell.length_c   1.000
_cell.angle_alpha   90.00
_cell.angle_beta   90.00
_cell.angle_gamma   90.00
#
_symmetry.space_group_name_H-M   'P 1'
#
loop_
_entity.id
_entity.type
_entity.pdbx_description
1 polymer ?
#
loop_
_entity_poly.entity_id
_entity_poly.type
_entity_poly.pdbx_seq_one_letter_code
_entity_poly.pdbx_strand_id
1 'polypeptide(L)'
;MSHHIAGQSRHQSTLFPELMDDFVSEDNPVRVIDVFVEYLDLLDLGFERVDPKSTGRPSYHPAMMLKLYIYGYLNQIQSSRRWRRNATAMSS
;
A
#
# COMPACT_ATOMS: atom_id res chain seq x y z
N MET A 1 -47.25 -15.45 -7.25
CA MET A 1 -46.73 -16.28 -6.13
C MET A 1 -45.30 -15.89 -5.88
N SER A 2 -45.12 -15.09 -4.82
CA SER A 2 -43.90 -14.80 -4.05
C SER A 2 -42.52 -14.94 -4.72
N HIS A 3 -42.01 -13.82 -5.23
CA HIS A 3 -40.59 -13.61 -5.48
C HIS A 3 -39.85 -13.43 -4.14
N HIS A 4 -39.41 -14.54 -3.53
CA HIS A 4 -38.51 -14.44 -2.39
C HIS A 4 -37.10 -14.18 -2.91
N ILE A 5 -36.46 -13.11 -2.43
CA ILE A 5 -35.01 -12.96 -2.55
C ILE A 5 -34.41 -13.99 -1.59
N ALA A 6 -33.88 -15.08 -2.13
CA ALA A 6 -33.15 -16.06 -1.33
C ALA A 6 -31.87 -15.38 -0.79
N GLY A 7 -31.73 -15.33 0.54
CA GLY A 7 -30.55 -14.76 1.19
C GLY A 7 -29.28 -15.46 0.72
N GLN A 8 -28.25 -14.68 0.39
CA GLN A 8 -26.98 -15.22 -0.07
C GLN A 8 -26.39 -16.17 0.97
N SER A 9 -25.88 -17.31 0.50
CA SER A 9 -25.18 -18.27 1.37
C SER A 9 -23.99 -17.59 2.01
N ARG A 10 -23.75 -17.83 3.31
CA ARG A 10 -22.60 -17.28 4.06
C ARG A 10 -21.23 -17.71 3.51
N HIS A 11 -21.22 -18.63 2.54
CA HIS A 11 -20.03 -19.12 1.84
C HIS A 11 -19.95 -18.61 0.39
N GLN A 12 -20.81 -17.66 0.00
CA GLN A 12 -20.77 -17.06 -1.32
C GLN A 12 -19.61 -16.06 -1.36
N SER A 13 -18.47 -16.50 -1.88
CA SER A 13 -17.32 -15.63 -2.16
C SER A 13 -17.79 -14.49 -3.06
N THR A 14 -17.64 -13.26 -2.58
CA THR A 14 -17.76 -12.09 -3.45
C THR A 14 -16.62 -12.11 -4.47
N LEU A 15 -16.91 -11.66 -5.70
CA LEU A 15 -15.90 -11.58 -6.79
C LEU A 15 -14.74 -10.65 -6.43
N PHE A 16 -14.97 -9.73 -5.50
CA PHE A 16 -13.98 -8.85 -4.92
C PHE A 16 -14.10 -8.92 -3.39
N PRO A 17 -13.00 -8.80 -2.66
CA PRO A 17 -13.04 -8.65 -1.22
C PRO A 17 -13.89 -7.45 -0.78
N GLU A 18 -14.43 -7.51 0.43
CA GLU A 18 -15.34 -6.49 0.97
C GLU A 18 -14.57 -5.19 1.30
N LEU A 19 -13.27 -5.29 1.59
CA LEU A 19 -12.39 -4.16 1.89
C LEU A 19 -11.13 -4.17 1.00
N MET A 20 -10.55 -2.98 0.78
CA MET A 20 -9.26 -2.88 0.08
C MET A 20 -8.14 -3.57 0.85
N ASP A 21 -8.21 -3.59 2.18
CA ASP A 21 -7.24 -4.26 3.06
C ASP A 21 -7.26 -5.78 2.89
N ASP A 22 -8.36 -6.36 2.43
CA ASP A 22 -8.46 -7.80 2.19
C ASP A 22 -7.68 -8.25 0.94
N PHE A 23 -7.27 -7.31 0.07
CA PHE A 23 -6.29 -7.60 -0.99
C PHE A 23 -4.86 -7.71 -0.45
N VAL A 24 -4.62 -7.27 0.78
CA VAL A 24 -3.30 -7.25 1.42
C VAL A 24 -3.25 -8.38 2.45
N SER A 25 -2.52 -9.45 2.11
CA SER A 25 -2.27 -10.58 3.03
C SER A 25 -1.90 -10.09 4.43
N GLU A 26 -2.34 -10.80 5.48
CA GLU A 26 -2.02 -10.46 6.87
C GLU A 26 -0.51 -10.41 7.12
N ASP A 27 0.24 -11.28 6.45
CA ASP A 27 1.71 -11.34 6.54
C ASP A 27 2.42 -10.30 5.64
N ASN A 28 1.67 -9.44 4.95
CA ASN A 28 2.27 -8.47 4.05
C ASN A 28 3.00 -7.36 4.85
N PRO A 29 4.28 -7.08 4.56
CA PRO A 29 5.05 -6.06 5.26
C PRO A 29 4.43 -4.65 5.18
N VAL A 30 3.55 -4.39 4.20
CA VAL A 30 2.78 -3.13 4.12
C VAL A 30 2.05 -2.83 5.43
N ARG A 31 1.47 -3.83 6.10
CA ARG A 31 0.74 -3.62 7.37
C ARG A 31 1.68 -3.14 8.48
N VAL A 32 2.88 -3.69 8.55
CA VAL A 32 3.90 -3.26 9.52
C VAL A 32 4.37 -1.84 9.23
N ILE A 33 4.57 -1.51 7.95
CA ILE A 33 4.98 -0.16 7.52
C ILE A 33 3.89 0.86 7.85
N ASP A 34 2.63 0.49 7.62
CA ASP A 34 1.47 1.34 7.84
C ASP A 34 1.36 1.76 9.31
N VAL A 35 1.34 0.76 10.20
CA VAL A 35 1.31 0.94 11.65
C VAL A 35 2.56 1.68 12.14
N PHE A 36 3.75 1.31 11.65
CA PHE A 36 4.99 1.97 12.05
C PHE A 36 4.96 3.48 11.75
N VAL A 37 4.53 3.88 10.55
CA VAL A 37 4.47 5.29 10.17
C VAL A 37 3.38 6.05 10.91
N GLU A 38 2.28 5.39 11.30
CA GLU A 38 1.23 6.02 12.12
C GLU A 38 1.68 6.34 13.55
N TYR A 39 2.62 5.56 14.11
CA TYR A 39 3.20 5.84 15.42
C TYR A 39 4.28 6.93 15.42
N LEU A 40 4.70 7.43 14.25
CA LEU A 40 5.72 8.49 14.16
C LEU A 40 5.10 9.88 14.28
N ASP A 41 5.67 10.71 15.16
CA ASP A 41 5.44 12.14 15.10
C ASP A 41 6.26 12.74 13.96
N LEU A 42 5.58 13.00 12.84
CA LEU A 42 6.20 13.56 11.65
C LEU A 42 6.64 15.02 11.85
N LEU A 43 6.00 15.77 12.75
CA LEU A 43 6.40 17.14 13.04
C LEU A 43 7.72 17.16 13.81
N ASP A 44 7.86 16.31 14.82
CA ASP A 44 9.11 16.15 15.59
C ASP A 44 10.27 15.63 14.72
N LEU A 45 9.96 14.83 13.70
CA LEU A 45 10.94 14.37 12.70
C LEU A 45 11.31 15.44 11.67
N GLY A 46 10.73 16.64 11.74
CA GLY A 46 11.06 17.77 10.87
C GLY A 46 10.30 17.79 9.53
N PHE A 47 9.19 17.06 9.39
CA PHE A 47 8.34 17.18 8.20
C PHE A 47 7.47 18.44 8.28
N GLU A 48 7.83 19.46 7.50
CA GLU A 48 7.16 20.78 7.52
C GLU A 48 5.80 20.82 6.80
N ARG A 49 5.40 19.75 6.08
CA ARG A 49 4.20 19.71 5.22
C ARG A 49 3.15 18.70 5.68
N VAL A 50 3.11 18.41 6.98
CA VAL A 50 2.05 17.57 7.56
C VAL A 50 0.70 18.25 7.37
N ASP A 51 0.64 19.57 7.56
CA ASP A 51 -0.57 20.35 7.29
C ASP A 51 -0.66 20.80 5.82
N PRO A 52 -1.79 20.52 5.13
CA PRO A 52 -2.00 20.97 3.76
C PRO A 52 -2.14 22.49 3.71
N LYS A 53 -1.47 23.13 2.74
CA LYS A 53 -1.66 24.57 2.47
C LYS A 53 -3.10 24.83 2.02
N SER A 54 -3.70 25.92 2.50
CA SER A 54 -5.09 26.32 2.21
C SER A 54 -5.39 26.66 0.74
N THR A 55 -4.37 26.74 -0.11
CA THR A 55 -4.50 27.22 -1.49
C THR A 55 -3.77 26.30 -2.46
N GLY A 56 -4.46 25.87 -3.52
CA GLY A 56 -3.91 25.01 -4.58
C GLY A 56 -4.23 23.52 -4.41
N ARG A 57 -3.66 22.65 -5.27
CA ARG A 57 -3.77 21.19 -5.13
C ARG A 57 -2.90 20.75 -3.94
N PRO A 58 -3.46 20.07 -2.93
CA PRO A 58 -2.69 19.63 -1.78
C PRO A 58 -1.56 18.72 -2.23
N SER A 59 -0.36 18.94 -1.68
CA SER A 59 0.75 18.02 -1.84
C SER A 59 0.43 16.68 -1.19
N TYR A 60 1.04 15.58 -1.66
CA TYR A 60 0.94 14.30 -0.98
C TYR A 60 1.37 14.43 0.49
N HIS A 61 0.62 13.78 1.38
CA HIS A 61 0.92 13.78 2.81
C HIS A 61 2.28 13.11 3.06
N PRO A 62 3.16 13.68 3.92
CA PRO A 62 4.49 13.14 4.18
C PRO A 62 4.46 11.67 4.64
N ALA A 63 3.47 11.27 5.44
CA ALA A 63 3.26 9.87 5.84
C ALA A 63 3.12 8.93 4.63
N MET A 64 2.37 9.34 3.60
CA MET A 64 2.16 8.53 2.41
C MET A 64 3.46 8.38 1.62
N MET A 65 4.23 9.46 1.49
CA MET A 65 5.54 9.42 0.86
C MET A 65 6.52 8.53 1.63
N LEU A 66 6.49 8.57 2.97
CA LEU A 66 7.33 7.76 3.83
C LEU A 66 6.98 6.26 3.75
N LYS A 67 5.68 5.92 3.81
CA LYS A 67 5.19 4.54 3.63
C LYS A 67 5.68 3.96 2.29
N LEU A 68 5.57 4.72 1.20
CA LEU A 68 6.05 4.32 -0.13
C LEU A 68 7.58 4.15 -0.19
N TYR A 69 8.33 5.05 0.44
CA TYR A 69 9.79 4.98 0.48
C TYR A 69 10.27 3.72 1.21
N ILE A 70 9.74 3.45 2.40
CA ILE A 70 10.08 2.27 3.20
C ILE A 70 9.70 0.99 2.44
N TYR A 71 8.51 0.96 1.85
CA TYR A 71 8.07 -0.18 1.05
C TYR A 71 8.99 -0.44 -0.14
N GLY A 72 9.35 0.59 -0.90
CA GLY A 72 10.27 0.46 -2.04
C GLY A 72 11.67 0.00 -1.64
N TYR A 73 12.16 0.47 -0.50
CA TYR A 73 13.44 0.05 0.07
C TYR A 73 13.43 -1.43 0.49
N LEU A 74 12.44 -1.85 1.28
CA LEU A 74 12.32 -3.22 1.79
C LEU A 74 12.12 -4.25 0.68
N ASN A 75 11.34 -3.92 -0.34
CA ASN A 75 11.11 -4.82 -1.47
C ASN A 75 12.28 -4.87 -2.46
N GLN A 76 13.41 -4.20 -2.16
CA GLN A 76 14.56 -4.08 -3.05
C GLN A 76 14.14 -3.85 -4.51
N ILE A 77 13.19 -2.93 -4.73
CA ILE A 77 12.80 -2.48 -6.07
C ILE A 77 13.96 -1.63 -6.59
N GLN A 78 15.07 -2.31 -6.90
CA GLN A 78 16.29 -1.73 -7.41
C GLN A 78 16.04 -1.44 -8.88
N SER A 79 16.18 -0.16 -9.27
CA SER A 79 16.03 0.31 -10.66
C SER A 79 16.62 -0.69 -11.68
N SER A 80 15.98 -0.79 -12.85
CA SER A 80 16.22 -1.63 -14.05
C SER A 80 17.61 -2.26 -14.29
N ARG A 81 18.68 -1.74 -13.70
CA ARG A 81 20.07 -2.19 -13.80
C ARG A 81 20.33 -3.59 -13.22
N ARG A 82 19.57 -4.08 -12.23
CA ARG A 82 19.77 -5.44 -11.69
C ARG A 82 19.08 -6.52 -12.52
N TRP A 83 17.96 -6.21 -13.18
CA TRP A 83 17.32 -7.12 -14.14
C TRP A 83 18.20 -7.39 -15.37
N ARG A 84 18.95 -6.40 -15.84
CA ARG A 84 19.90 -6.58 -16.94
C ARG A 84 20.97 -7.65 -16.63
N ARG A 85 21.41 -7.80 -15.37
CA ARG A 85 22.40 -8.83 -14.99
C ARG A 85 21.83 -10.25 -15.05
N ASN A 86 20.57 -10.44 -14.70
CA ASN A 86 19.92 -11.76 -14.79
C ASN A 86 19.56 -12.13 -16.24
N ALA A 87 19.19 -11.14 -17.06
CA ALA A 87 18.91 -11.37 -18.49
C ALA A 87 20.16 -11.82 -19.28
N THR A 88 21.36 -11.31 -18.94
CA THR A 88 22.61 -11.75 -19.58
C THR A 88 23.05 -13.14 -19.09
N ALA A 89 22.66 -13.55 -17.89
CA ALA A 89 22.96 -14.88 -17.35
C ALA A 89 22.08 -16.00 -17.93
N MET A 90 20.93 -15.66 -18.53
CA MET A 90 20.03 -16.63 -19.20
C MET A 90 20.31 -16.78 -20.70
N SER A 91 21.26 -16.01 -21.26
CA SER A 91 21.67 -16.11 -22.67
C SER A 91 23.05 -16.75 -22.86
N SER A 92 23.53 -17.53 -21.87
CA SER A 92 24.81 -18.27 -21.90
C SER A 92 24.56 -19.77 -21.83
#